data_AF-A0A257JJC3-F1
#
_entry.id   AF-A0A257JJC3-F1
#
_cell.length_a   1.000
_cell.length_b   1.000
_cell.length_c   1.000
_cell.angle_alpha   90.00
_cell.angle_beta   90.00
_cell.angle_gamma   90.00
#
_symmetry.space_group_name_H-M   'P 1'
#
loop_
_entity.id
_entity.type
_entity.pdbx_description
1 polymer ?
#
loop_
_entity_poly.entity_id
_entity_poly.type
_entity_poly.pdbx_seq_one_letter_code
_entity_poly.pdbx_strand_id
1 'polypeptide(L)'
;QGMLPHIQKGTLRAIGATGQVRTPRLPDLPTLVEQGFTAPVYGMEGFLPFAAPAGTPRDILDKISAAVREASATPQLKALREQFGIPNLPLTDPAEVRKTWAEDSAEWIALATDLGINLD
;
A
#
# COMPACT_ATOMS: atom_id res chain seq x y z
N GLN A 1 -15.32 -0.16 -7.92
CA GLN A 1 -16.08 -0.03 -6.65
C GLN A 1 -15.43 -0.94 -5.62
N GLY A 2 -15.15 -0.45 -4.41
CA GLY A 2 -14.52 -1.24 -3.36
C GLY A 2 -15.51 -2.12 -2.59
N MET A 3 -15.02 -2.88 -1.61
CA MET A 3 -15.85 -3.77 -0.77
C MET A 3 -16.73 -3.04 0.25
N LEU A 4 -16.45 -1.77 0.55
CA LEU A 4 -17.09 -1.00 1.62
C LEU A 4 -18.63 -0.95 1.55
N PRO A 5 -19.27 -0.69 0.39
CA PRO A 5 -20.73 -0.72 0.31
C PRO A 5 -21.33 -2.10 0.61
N HIS A 6 -20.62 -3.18 0.29
CA HIS A 6 -21.07 -4.54 0.58
C HIS A 6 -20.96 -4.88 2.06
N ILE A 7 -19.92 -4.36 2.72
CA ILE A 7 -19.73 -4.45 4.18
C ILE A 7 -20.83 -3.68 4.92
N GLN A 8 -21.08 -2.43 4.51
CA GLN A 8 -22.11 -1.59 5.13
C GLN A 8 -23.53 -2.14 4.93
N LYS A 9 -23.81 -2.78 3.79
CA LYS A 9 -25.09 -3.45 3.53
C LYS A 9 -25.23 -4.81 4.22
N GLY A 10 -24.20 -5.28 4.93
CA GLY A 10 -24.19 -6.59 5.60
C GLY A 10 -24.08 -7.80 4.65
N THR A 11 -23.92 -7.57 3.35
CA THR A 11 -23.76 -8.64 2.34
C THR A 11 -22.36 -9.22 2.32
N LEU A 12 -21.38 -8.55 2.95
CA LEU A 12 -20.02 -9.02 3.14
C LEU A 12 -19.61 -8.76 4.58
N ARG A 13 -18.95 -9.74 5.22
CA ARG A 13 -18.38 -9.58 6.56
C ARG A 13 -16.87 -9.47 6.44
N ALA A 14 -16.31 -8.31 6.80
CA ALA A 14 -14.87 -8.17 6.95
C ALA A 14 -14.42 -8.87 8.25
N ILE A 15 -13.34 -9.65 8.16
CA ILE A 15 -12.80 -10.43 9.30
C ILE A 15 -11.45 -9.92 9.78
N GLY A 16 -10.73 -9.16 8.96
CA GLY A 16 -9.50 -8.48 9.34
C GLY A 16 -9.02 -7.57 8.22
N ALA A 17 -8.24 -6.55 8.60
CA ALA A 17 -7.49 -5.72 7.67
C ALA A 17 -6.00 -6.12 7.66
N THR A 18 -5.35 -6.05 6.50
CA THR A 18 -3.88 -6.08 6.41
C THR A 18 -3.31 -4.71 6.75
N GLY A 19 -2.06 -4.66 7.21
CA GLY A 19 -1.39 -3.44 7.63
C GLY A 19 -1.26 -3.34 9.15
N GLN A 20 -0.44 -2.38 9.60
CA GLN A 20 -0.12 -2.19 11.02
C GLN A 20 -1.20 -1.40 11.77
N VAL A 21 -2.03 -0.65 11.05
CA VAL A 21 -3.01 0.26 11.63
C VAL A 21 -4.40 0.00 11.06
N ARG A 22 -5.43 0.23 11.89
CA ARG A 22 -6.81 0.11 11.44
C ARG A 22 -7.15 1.21 10.43
N THR A 23 -7.94 0.84 9.42
CA THR A 23 -8.44 1.83 8.47
C THR A 23 -9.48 2.74 9.14
N PRO A 24 -9.41 4.07 8.95
CA PRO A 24 -10.41 5.00 9.50
C PRO A 24 -11.84 4.74 9.01
N ARG A 25 -12.00 3.98 7.92
CA ARG A 25 -13.31 3.66 7.33
C ARG A 25 -14.04 2.51 8.00
N LEU A 26 -13.29 1.66 8.70
CA LEU A 26 -13.80 0.51 9.45
C LEU A 26 -13.03 0.45 10.78
N PRO A 27 -13.20 1.44 11.68
CA PRO A 27 -12.40 1.55 12.91
C PRO A 27 -12.60 0.36 13.87
N ASP A 28 -13.75 -0.31 13.76
CA ASP A 28 -14.09 -1.49 14.56
C ASP A 28 -13.49 -2.79 14.00
N LEU A 29 -12.96 -2.77 12.77
CA LEU A 29 -12.34 -3.94 12.15
C LEU A 29 -10.89 -4.09 12.65
N PRO A 30 -10.54 -5.15 13.40
CA PRO A 30 -9.17 -5.36 13.82
C PRO A 30 -8.26 -5.68 12.63
N THR A 31 -6.97 -5.33 12.73
CA THR A 31 -5.97 -5.83 11.79
C THR A 31 -5.69 -7.30 12.04
N LEU A 32 -5.09 -7.99 11.07
CA LEU A 32 -4.61 -9.35 11.26
C LEU A 32 -3.47 -9.40 12.30
N VAL A 33 -2.64 -8.36 12.36
CA VAL A 33 -1.58 -8.24 13.38
C VAL A 33 -2.18 -8.16 14.79
N GLU A 34 -3.24 -7.37 15.00
CA GLU A 34 -3.95 -7.30 16.29
C GLU A 34 -4.60 -8.63 16.68
N GLN A 35 -4.91 -9.48 15.70
CA GLN A 35 -5.47 -10.82 15.91
C GLN A 35 -4.38 -11.88 16.19
N GLY A 36 -3.11 -11.49 16.27
CA GLY A 36 -2.00 -12.37 16.62
C GLY A 36 -1.32 -13.05 15.42
N PHE A 37 -1.62 -12.61 14.19
CA PHE A 37 -0.90 -13.08 13.01
C PHE A 37 0.45 -12.36 12.90
N THR A 38 1.55 -13.13 12.93
CA THR A 38 2.92 -12.58 13.09
C THR A 38 3.76 -12.58 11.82
N ALA A 39 3.35 -13.27 10.76
CA ALA A 39 4.11 -13.25 9.50
C ALA A 39 4.13 -11.83 8.91
N PRO A 40 5.26 -11.37 8.33
CA PRO A 40 5.40 -9.98 7.88
C PRO A 40 4.31 -9.55 6.90
N VAL A 41 3.89 -10.45 6.00
CA VAL A 41 2.83 -10.22 5.01
C VAL A 41 1.51 -9.69 5.58
N TYR A 42 1.17 -10.00 6.83
CA TYR A 42 -0.06 -9.52 7.46
C TYR A 42 0.00 -8.05 7.85
N GLY A 43 1.21 -7.55 8.13
CA GLY A 43 1.47 -6.15 8.46
C GLY A 43 1.83 -5.28 7.25
N MET A 44 1.98 -5.87 6.07
CA MET A 44 2.30 -5.14 4.84
C MET A 44 1.07 -4.39 4.31
N GLU A 45 1.31 -3.19 3.78
CA GLU A 45 0.34 -2.42 3.01
C GLU A 45 0.67 -2.54 1.53
N GLY A 46 -0.34 -2.45 0.67
CA GLY A 46 -0.11 -2.48 -0.78
C GLY A 46 0.69 -1.26 -1.24
N PHE A 47 1.93 -1.46 -1.68
CA PHE A 47 2.79 -0.39 -2.20
C PHE A 47 2.72 -0.30 -3.73
N LEU A 48 2.38 0.89 -4.24
CA LEU A 48 2.30 1.19 -5.67
C LEU A 48 3.28 2.33 -6.02
N PRO A 49 4.54 2.01 -6.35
CA PRO A 49 5.53 3.03 -6.67
C PRO A 49 5.36 3.59 -8.09
N PHE A 50 5.78 4.85 -8.28
CA PHE A 50 6.11 5.34 -9.62
C PHE A 50 7.47 4.75 -10.05
N ALA A 51 7.52 4.23 -11.27
CA ALA A 51 8.73 3.67 -11.85
C ALA A 51 9.20 4.48 -13.06
N ALA A 52 10.51 4.50 -13.27
CA ALA A 52 11.17 5.08 -14.43
C ALA A 52 12.25 4.09 -14.94
N PRO A 53 12.71 4.22 -16.20
CA PRO A 53 13.74 3.34 -16.74
C PRO A 53 15.01 3.30 -15.86
N ALA A 54 15.67 2.14 -15.87
CA ALA A 54 16.97 2.00 -15.22
C ALA A 54 17.97 3.02 -15.80
N GLY A 55 18.75 3.65 -14.94
CA GLY A 55 19.70 4.71 -15.34
C GLY A 55 19.10 6.11 -15.48
N THR A 56 17.81 6.31 -15.22
CA THR A 56 17.22 7.66 -15.14
C THR A 56 18.02 8.52 -14.15
N PRO A 57 18.51 9.70 -14.55
CA PRO A 57 19.29 10.58 -13.68
C PRO A 57 18.55 11.00 -12.42
N ARG A 58 19.29 11.20 -11.33
CA ARG A 58 18.73 11.53 -10.01
C ARG A 58 17.90 12.81 -10.03
N ASP A 59 18.33 13.83 -10.77
CA ASP A 59 17.62 15.11 -10.88
C ASP A 59 16.24 14.97 -11.56
N ILE A 60 16.10 14.02 -12.51
CA ILE A 60 14.81 13.71 -13.13
C ILE A 60 13.90 12.98 -12.14
N LEU A 61 14.44 12.02 -11.38
CA LEU A 61 13.68 11.34 -10.32
C LEU A 61 13.19 12.35 -9.27
N ASP A 62 14.05 13.27 -8.85
CA ASP A 62 13.70 14.30 -7.87
C ASP A 62 12.60 15.24 -8.39
N LYS A 63 12.61 15.58 -9.69
CA LYS A 63 11.51 16.34 -10.34
C LYS A 63 10.20 15.59 -10.33
N ILE A 64 10.19 14.29 -10.67
CA ILE A 64 8.98 13.46 -10.64
C ILE A 64 8.45 13.39 -9.21
N SER A 65 9.32 13.11 -8.25
CA SER A 65 9.02 13.08 -6.82
C SER A 65 8.40 14.37 -6.31
N ALA A 66 8.95 15.52 -6.70
CA ALA A 66 8.41 16.82 -6.33
C ALA A 66 7.00 17.03 -6.89
N ALA A 67 6.78 16.67 -8.17
CA ALA A 67 5.47 16.78 -8.81
C ALA A 67 4.43 15.85 -8.17
N VAL A 68 4.80 14.62 -7.82
CA VAL A 68 3.90 13.68 -7.10
C VAL A 68 3.53 14.23 -5.73
N ARG A 69 4.51 14.78 -4.99
CA ARG A 69 4.26 15.41 -3.68
C ARG A 69 3.27 16.55 -3.79
N GLU A 70 3.49 17.47 -4.73
CA GLU A 70 2.60 18.61 -4.96
C GLU A 70 1.19 18.15 -5.36
N ALA A 71 1.08 17.24 -6.33
CA ALA A 71 -0.19 16.70 -6.77
C ALA A 71 -0.94 16.02 -5.62
N SER A 72 -0.25 15.29 -4.74
CA SER A 72 -0.87 14.56 -3.63
C SER A 72 -1.56 15.46 -2.59
N ALA A 73 -1.16 16.73 -2.54
CA ALA A 73 -1.76 17.75 -1.68
C ALA A 73 -3.02 18.39 -2.30
N THR A 74 -3.31 18.13 -3.59
CA THR A 74 -4.52 18.67 -4.23
C THR A 74 -5.80 18.08 -3.61
N PRO A 75 -6.90 18.85 -3.55
CA PRO A 75 -8.17 18.35 -3.03
C PRO A 75 -8.68 17.11 -3.78
N GLN A 76 -8.44 17.04 -5.09
CA GLN A 76 -8.86 15.92 -5.92
C GLN A 76 -8.13 14.62 -5.54
N LEU A 77 -6.80 14.64 -5.39
CA LEU A 77 -6.06 13.45 -4.98
C LEU A 77 -6.27 13.10 -3.51
N LYS A 78 -6.47 14.11 -2.64
CA LYS A 78 -6.90 13.86 -1.26
C LYS A 78 -8.25 13.11 -1.23
N ALA A 79 -9.25 13.59 -1.95
CA ALA A 79 -10.55 12.93 -2.04
C ALA A 79 -10.44 11.52 -2.63
N LEU A 80 -9.55 11.30 -3.61
CA LEU A 80 -9.30 9.98 -4.18
C LEU A 80 -8.68 9.02 -3.16
N ARG A 81 -7.64 9.45 -2.42
CA ARG A 81 -7.03 8.64 -1.34
C ARG A 81 -8.06 8.31 -0.26
N GLU A 82 -8.82 9.31 0.16
CA GLU A 82 -9.92 9.12 1.11
C GLU A 82 -10.99 8.18 0.55
N GLN A 83 -11.27 8.19 -0.76
CA GLN A 83 -12.19 7.28 -1.46
C GLN A 83 -11.67 5.83 -1.53
N PHE A 84 -10.36 5.61 -1.52
CA PHE A 84 -9.76 4.27 -1.46
C PHE A 84 -9.40 3.84 -0.03
N GLY A 85 -9.48 4.74 0.95
CA GLY A 85 -9.14 4.42 2.33
C GLY A 85 -7.63 4.36 2.57
N ILE A 86 -6.87 5.12 1.78
CA ILE A 86 -5.42 5.23 1.88
C ILE A 86 -5.12 6.41 2.81
N PRO A 87 -4.75 6.17 4.08
CA PRO A 87 -4.54 7.25 5.04
C PRO A 87 -3.23 8.01 4.75
N ASN A 88 -2.24 7.31 4.20
CA ASN A 88 -0.88 7.80 4.04
C ASN A 88 -0.72 8.69 2.81
N LEU A 89 0.23 9.62 2.89
CA LEU A 89 0.73 10.34 1.71
C LEU A 89 1.70 9.43 0.93
N PRO A 90 1.86 9.64 -0.39
CA PRO A 90 2.81 8.86 -1.15
C PRO A 90 4.25 9.12 -0.67
N LEU A 91 5.07 8.07 -0.68
CA LEU A 91 6.52 8.21 -0.55
C LEU A 91 7.05 8.99 -1.75
N THR A 92 7.88 9.99 -1.49
CA THR A 92 8.40 10.89 -2.55
C THR A 92 9.91 11.07 -2.49
N ASP A 93 10.65 10.47 -1.55
CA ASP A 93 12.10 10.33 -1.71
C ASP A 93 12.40 9.12 -2.61
N PRO A 94 13.06 9.29 -3.78
CA PRO A 94 13.44 8.18 -4.63
C PRO A 94 14.24 7.08 -3.92
N ALA A 95 15.06 7.43 -2.91
CA ALA A 95 15.84 6.45 -2.15
C ALA A 95 14.94 5.60 -1.24
N GLU A 96 14.00 6.24 -0.55
CA GLU A 96 13.02 5.56 0.30
C GLU A 96 12.08 4.67 -0.52
N VAL A 97 11.55 5.17 -1.63
CA VAL A 97 10.73 4.39 -2.57
C VAL A 97 11.46 3.13 -3.04
N ARG A 98 12.74 3.26 -3.40
CA ARG A 98 13.56 2.12 -3.83
C ARG A 98 13.78 1.12 -2.68
N LYS A 99 14.04 1.61 -1.48
CA LYS A 99 14.22 0.77 -0.29
C LYS A 99 12.96 -0.03 0.01
N THR A 100 11.80 0.62 0.11
CA THR A 100 10.51 -0.03 0.36
C THR A 100 10.19 -1.08 -0.69
N TRP A 101 10.39 -0.78 -1.97
CA TRP A 101 10.19 -1.77 -3.04
C TRP A 101 11.09 -2.99 -2.89
N ALA A 102 12.38 -2.80 -2.55
CA ALA A 102 13.32 -3.90 -2.36
C ALA A 102 12.94 -4.78 -1.16
N GLU A 103 12.51 -4.17 -0.05
CA GLU A 103 12.08 -4.88 1.16
C GLU A 103 10.77 -5.67 0.90
N ASP A 104 9.76 -5.02 0.33
CA ASP A 104 8.46 -5.66 0.05
C ASP A 104 8.61 -6.80 -0.96
N SER A 105 9.35 -6.57 -2.05
CA SER A 105 9.53 -7.59 -3.10
C SER A 105 10.27 -8.82 -2.58
N ALA A 106 11.26 -8.65 -1.70
CA ALA A 106 11.97 -9.76 -1.08
C ALA A 106 11.03 -10.64 -0.23
N GLU A 107 10.17 -10.03 0.57
CA GLU A 107 9.18 -10.75 1.39
C GLU A 107 8.19 -11.53 0.52
N TRP A 108 7.64 -10.89 -0.53
CA TRP A 108 6.71 -11.54 -1.44
C TRP A 108 7.35 -12.70 -2.22
N ILE A 109 8.60 -12.54 -2.68
CA ILE A 109 9.33 -13.59 -3.40
C ILE A 109 9.61 -14.79 -2.47
N ALA A 110 10.04 -14.53 -1.23
CA ALA A 110 10.28 -15.58 -0.25
C ALA A 110 8.98 -16.36 0.04
N LEU A 111 7.89 -15.65 0.30
CA LEU A 111 6.58 -16.28 0.54
C LEU A 111 6.10 -17.10 -0.65
N ALA A 112 6.21 -16.56 -1.87
CA ALA A 112 5.82 -17.29 -3.08
C ALA A 112 6.64 -18.58 -3.27
N THR A 113 7.94 -18.51 -2.98
CA THR A 113 8.85 -19.67 -3.05
C THR A 113 8.47 -20.73 -2.01
N ASP A 114 8.26 -20.33 -0.76
CA ASP A 114 7.88 -21.24 0.33
C ASP A 114 6.53 -21.92 0.09
N LEU A 115 5.60 -21.22 -0.56
CA LEU A 115 4.28 -21.75 -0.94
C LEU A 115 4.31 -22.56 -2.25
N GLY A 116 5.45 -22.64 -2.94
CA GLY A 116 5.56 -23.31 -4.23
C GLY A 116 4.72 -22.67 -5.34
N ILE A 117 4.46 -21.37 -5.24
CA ILE A 117 3.67 -20.62 -6.22
C ILE A 117 4.56 -20.35 -7.44
N ASN A 118 4.15 -20.87 -8.60
CA ASN A 118 4.73 -20.53 -9.89
C ASN A 118 3.75 -19.63 -10.65
N LEU A 119 4.27 -18.57 -11.26
CA LEU A 119 3.56 -17.72 -12.20
C LEU A 119 4.10 -18.09 -13.59
N ASP A 120 3.43 -19.02 -14.25
CA ASP A 120 3.72 -19.43 -15.63
C ASP A 120 3.24 -18.40 -16.67
#